data_AF-D7E830-F1
#
_entry.id   AF-D7E830-F1
#
_cell.length_a   1.000
_cell.length_b   1.000
_cell.length_c   1.000
_cell.angle_alpha   90.00
_cell.angle_beta   90.00
_cell.angle_gamma   90.00
#
_symmetry.space_group_name_H-M   'P 1'
#
loop_
_entity.id
_entity.type
_entity.pdbx_description
1 polymer ?
#
loop_
_entity_poly.entity_id
_entity_poly.type
_entity_poly.pdbx_seq_one_letter_code
_entity_poly.pdbx_strand_id
1 'polypeptide(L)'
;MTVVVILNDGWVSSNTLGKGKPFYWKLDDDCNIHIKREIKNWKIETVSYDHLNKLNNYMGSGDWVGLKNNVKKLSNGTEDDGIGTFLYNLHEDTSYAQLSSHLSALFNYAGIWEHNGYSRNMEFKLKSDNWCRDIKKYYQQKSRE
;
A
#
# COMPACT_ATOMS: atom_id res chain seq x y z
N MET A 1 27.12 -29.08 8.34
CA MET A 1 27.22 -27.60 8.29
C MET A 1 25.92 -27.08 7.71
N THR A 2 25.05 -26.56 8.57
CA THR A 2 23.81 -25.91 8.13
C THR A 2 24.20 -24.54 7.59
N VAL A 3 24.11 -24.35 6.28
CA VAL A 3 24.24 -23.03 5.68
C VAL A 3 23.02 -22.23 6.11
N VAL A 4 23.22 -21.32 7.06
CA VAL A 4 22.27 -20.27 7.37
C VAL A 4 22.31 -19.32 6.17
N VAL A 5 21.31 -19.43 5.29
CA VAL A 5 21.11 -18.45 4.21
C VAL A 5 20.72 -17.13 4.89
N ILE A 6 21.64 -16.18 4.86
CA ILE A 6 21.40 -14.81 5.31
C ILE A 6 20.39 -14.20 4.34
N LEU A 7 19.16 -13.96 4.80
CA LEU A 7 18.12 -13.24 4.05
C LEU A 7 18.59 -11.80 3.83
N ASN A 8 19.26 -11.54 2.72
CA ASN A 8 19.60 -10.20 2.25
C ASN A 8 18.70 -9.83 1.06
N ASP A 9 17.43 -10.26 1.12
CA ASP A 9 16.52 -10.27 -0.03
C ASP A 9 15.84 -8.90 -0.28
N GLY A 10 16.14 -7.90 0.55
CA GLY A 10 15.58 -6.54 0.45
C GLY A 10 14.15 -6.40 0.98
N TRP A 11 13.64 -7.35 1.76
CA TRP A 11 12.34 -7.20 2.40
C TRP A 11 12.48 -6.43 3.72
N VAL A 12 11.65 -5.41 3.90
CA VAL A 12 11.56 -4.65 5.17
C VAL A 12 10.17 -4.83 5.77
N SER A 13 10.08 -4.85 7.10
CA SER A 13 8.81 -5.02 7.81
C SER A 13 8.03 -3.71 7.90
N SER A 14 6.71 -3.80 7.98
CA SER A 14 5.80 -2.68 8.24
C SER A 14 4.47 -3.19 8.79
N ASN A 15 3.59 -2.27 9.19
CA ASN A 15 2.26 -2.58 9.71
C ASN A 15 1.20 -1.72 9.04
N THR A 16 0.06 -2.31 8.70
CA THR A 16 -1.09 -1.54 8.18
C THR A 16 -1.60 -0.57 9.23
N LEU A 17 -2.24 0.52 8.80
CA LEU A 17 -2.97 1.39 9.74
C LEU A 17 -4.17 0.65 10.38
N GLY A 18 -4.69 1.20 11.48
CA GLY A 18 -5.79 0.61 12.24
C GLY A 18 -5.32 -0.53 13.16
N LYS A 19 -5.55 -1.78 12.77
CA LYS A 19 -5.23 -2.96 13.61
C LYS A 19 -3.74 -3.32 13.65
N GLY A 20 -2.88 -2.64 12.89
CA GLY A 20 -1.44 -2.91 12.91
C GLY A 20 -1.09 -4.30 12.37
N LYS A 21 -1.72 -4.74 11.26
CA LYS A 21 -1.39 -6.07 10.70
C LYS A 21 0.01 -6.05 10.08
N PRO A 22 0.89 -6.98 10.45
CA PRO A 22 2.24 -7.01 9.92
C PRO A 22 2.27 -7.45 8.46
N PHE A 23 3.20 -6.88 7.71
CA PHE A 23 3.54 -7.30 6.35
C PHE A 23 5.00 -6.97 6.06
N TYR A 24 5.54 -7.57 5.01
CA TYR A 24 6.83 -7.21 4.46
C TYR A 24 6.64 -6.52 3.12
N TRP A 25 7.51 -5.58 2.80
CA TRP A 25 7.50 -4.94 1.50
C TRP A 25 8.89 -4.73 0.96
N LYS A 26 8.96 -4.58 -0.36
CA LYS A 26 10.18 -4.27 -1.10
C LYS A 26 9.85 -3.25 -2.18
N LEU A 27 10.81 -2.39 -2.47
CA LEU A 27 10.77 -1.47 -3.59
C LEU A 27 11.88 -1.88 -4.56
N ASP A 28 11.54 -2.00 -5.85
CA ASP A 28 12.55 -2.25 -6.89
C ASP A 28 13.04 -0.94 -7.54
N ASP A 29 13.99 -1.06 -8.47
CA ASP A 29 14.61 0.09 -9.13
C ASP A 29 13.62 0.88 -9.99
N ASP A 30 12.62 0.20 -10.54
CA ASP A 30 11.52 0.74 -11.35
C ASP A 30 10.40 1.37 -10.49
N CYS A 31 10.59 1.46 -9.17
CA CYS A 31 9.60 1.94 -8.21
C CYS A 31 8.33 1.07 -8.10
N ASN A 32 8.36 -0.20 -8.48
CA ASN A 32 7.26 -1.12 -8.17
C ASN A 32 7.31 -1.48 -6.68
N ILE A 33 6.13 -1.57 -6.06
CA ILE A 33 6.01 -1.97 -4.67
C ILE A 33 5.56 -3.43 -4.61
N HIS A 34 6.40 -4.28 -4.02
CA HIS A 34 6.06 -5.66 -3.72
C HIS A 34 5.62 -5.75 -2.27
N ILE A 35 4.46 -6.37 -2.03
CA ILE A 35 3.90 -6.58 -0.70
C ILE A 35 3.79 -8.09 -0.46
N LYS A 36 4.46 -8.55 0.59
CA LYS A 36 4.39 -9.92 1.10
C LYS A 36 3.57 -9.92 2.39
N ARG A 37 2.42 -10.58 2.37
CA ARG A 37 1.49 -10.65 3.51
C ARG A 37 0.91 -12.05 3.66
N GLU A 38 0.48 -12.36 4.87
CA GLU A 38 -0.19 -13.62 5.19
C GLU A 38 -1.71 -13.42 5.15
N ILE A 39 -2.39 -14.21 4.32
CA ILE A 39 -3.87 -14.25 4.25
C ILE A 39 -4.35 -15.62 4.75
N LYS A 40 -3.96 -16.66 4.01
CA LYS A 40 -4.08 -18.09 4.37
C LYS A 40 -2.72 -18.77 4.26
N ASN A 41 -2.00 -18.40 3.21
CA ASN A 41 -0.58 -18.64 2.98
C ASN A 41 0.10 -17.30 2.71
N TRP A 42 1.43 -17.29 2.71
CA TRP A 42 2.21 -16.16 2.22
C TRP A 42 1.91 -15.88 0.75
N LYS A 43 1.44 -14.67 0.45
CA LYS A 43 1.22 -14.17 -0.91
C LYS A 43 2.11 -12.96 -1.14
N ILE A 44 2.72 -12.88 -2.32
CA ILE A 44 3.43 -11.70 -2.80
C ILE A 44 2.60 -11.09 -3.92
N GLU A 45 2.30 -9.81 -3.80
CA GLU A 45 1.59 -9.04 -4.83
C GLU A 45 2.44 -7.81 -5.20
N THR A 46 2.47 -7.49 -6.48
CA THR A 46 3.20 -6.34 -7.02
C THR A 46 2.21 -5.26 -7.46
N VAL A 47 2.43 -4.04 -7.00
CA VAL A 47 1.77 -2.84 -7.51
C VAL A 47 2.77 -2.13 -8.40
N SER A 48 2.49 -2.09 -9.70
CA SER A 48 3.40 -1.53 -10.69
C SER A 48 3.51 -0.01 -10.56
N TYR A 49 4.62 0.55 -11.05
CA TYR A 49 4.79 2.00 -11.19
C TYR A 49 3.60 2.66 -11.89
N ASP A 50 3.10 2.07 -12.98
CA ASP A 50 1.95 2.60 -13.70
C ASP A 50 0.68 2.67 -12.82
N HIS A 51 0.39 1.59 -12.07
CA HIS A 51 -0.76 1.57 -11.16
C HIS A 51 -0.59 2.56 -10.00
N LEU A 52 0.63 2.68 -9.45
CA LEU A 52 0.96 3.65 -8.41
C LEU A 52 0.86 5.09 -8.93
N ASN A 53 1.26 5.34 -10.18
CA ASN A 53 1.16 6.65 -10.81
C ASN A 53 -0.30 7.04 -11.08
N LYS A 54 -1.12 6.10 -11.57
CA LYS A 54 -2.58 6.28 -11.70
C LYS A 54 -3.23 6.57 -10.34
N LEU A 55 -2.82 5.85 -9.29
CA LEU A 55 -3.30 6.08 -7.93
C LEU A 55 -2.87 7.47 -7.40
N ASN A 56 -1.64 7.90 -7.65
CA ASN A 56 -1.17 9.22 -7.28
C ASN A 56 -2.01 10.32 -7.96
N ASN A 57 -2.29 10.17 -9.26
CA ASN A 57 -3.16 11.10 -9.99
C ASN A 57 -4.60 11.11 -9.44
N TYR A 58 -5.14 9.95 -9.08
CA TYR A 58 -6.46 9.84 -8.45
C TYR A 58 -6.53 10.58 -7.10
N MET A 59 -5.45 10.52 -6.31
CA MET A 59 -5.34 11.25 -5.03
C MET A 59 -5.11 12.77 -5.22
N GLY A 60 -4.76 13.21 -6.44
CA GLY A 60 -4.41 14.60 -6.76
C GLY A 60 -5.57 15.59 -6.79
N SER A 61 -6.81 15.17 -6.49
CA SER A 61 -7.96 16.09 -6.43
C SER A 61 -7.85 17.14 -5.32
N GLY A 62 -7.01 16.88 -4.30
CA GLY A 62 -6.84 17.74 -3.13
C GLY A 62 -7.88 17.48 -2.02
N ASP A 63 -8.81 16.57 -2.23
CA ASP A 63 -9.81 16.15 -1.25
C ASP A 63 -9.34 14.97 -0.39
N TRP A 64 -10.08 14.74 0.69
CA TRP A 64 -9.94 13.51 1.48
C TRP A 64 -10.56 12.34 0.73
N VAL A 65 -9.79 11.27 0.57
CA VAL A 65 -10.21 10.05 -0.13
C VAL A 65 -10.29 8.89 0.86
N GLY A 66 -11.44 8.24 0.93
CA GLY A 66 -11.67 7.11 1.83
C GLY A 66 -10.89 5.87 1.42
N LEU A 67 -10.54 5.03 2.40
CA LEU A 67 -9.88 3.74 2.14
C LEU A 67 -10.74 2.77 1.32
N LYS A 68 -12.05 2.69 1.64
CA LYS A 68 -13.12 1.97 0.90
C LYS A 68 -12.71 0.63 0.28
N ASN A 69 -12.40 -0.35 1.12
CA ASN A 69 -11.85 -1.64 0.68
C ASN A 69 -12.56 -2.89 1.27
N ASN A 70 -13.86 -2.78 1.57
CA ASN A 70 -14.64 -3.91 2.08
C ASN A 70 -14.86 -4.94 0.96
N VAL A 71 -14.27 -6.13 1.14
CA VAL A 71 -14.32 -7.23 0.16
C VAL A 71 -15.74 -7.59 -0.27
N LYS A 72 -16.68 -7.69 0.69
CA LYS A 72 -18.08 -8.08 0.38
C LYS A 72 -18.80 -7.01 -0.42
N LYS A 73 -18.54 -5.74 -0.12
CA LYS A 73 -19.15 -4.64 -0.87
C LYS A 73 -18.53 -4.51 -2.26
N LEU A 74 -17.21 -4.66 -2.38
CA LEU A 74 -16.50 -4.70 -3.66
C LEU A 74 -17.03 -5.81 -4.56
N SER A 75 -17.12 -7.05 -4.05
CA SER A 75 -17.65 -8.19 -4.82
C SER A 75 -19.09 -7.99 -5.27
N ASN A 76 -19.85 -7.17 -4.54
CA ASN A 76 -21.25 -6.89 -4.83
C ASN A 76 -21.45 -5.56 -5.59
N GLY A 77 -20.38 -4.82 -5.90
CA GLY A 77 -20.47 -3.51 -6.55
C GLY A 77 -21.17 -2.42 -5.73
N THR A 78 -21.15 -2.51 -4.40
CA THR A 78 -21.85 -1.58 -3.47
C THR A 78 -20.90 -0.85 -2.52
N GLU A 79 -19.60 -0.88 -2.79
CA GLU A 79 -18.63 -0.09 -2.03
C GLU A 79 -18.57 1.34 -2.57
N ASP A 80 -18.40 2.30 -1.67
CA ASP A 80 -18.27 3.71 -2.08
C ASP A 80 -16.94 3.97 -2.79
N ASP A 81 -16.87 5.04 -3.57
CA ASP A 81 -15.64 5.47 -4.23
C ASP A 81 -14.53 5.82 -3.23
N GLY A 82 -13.32 5.33 -3.50
CA GLY A 82 -12.14 5.51 -2.67
C GLY A 82 -10.96 4.67 -3.16
N ILE A 83 -9.92 4.54 -2.33
CA ILE A 83 -8.65 3.90 -2.71
C ILE A 83 -8.84 2.43 -3.07
N GLY A 84 -9.61 1.68 -2.27
CA GLY A 84 -9.84 0.25 -2.49
C GLY A 84 -10.67 -0.03 -3.74
N THR A 85 -11.75 0.71 -3.97
CA THR A 85 -12.55 0.64 -5.20
C THR A 85 -11.74 1.06 -6.42
N PHE A 86 -10.91 2.10 -6.31
CA PHE A 86 -9.99 2.50 -7.38
C PHE A 86 -9.03 1.36 -7.78
N LEU A 87 -8.38 0.72 -6.81
CA LEU A 87 -7.49 -0.42 -7.09
C LEU A 87 -8.24 -1.61 -7.68
N TYR A 88 -9.46 -1.87 -7.23
CA TYR A 88 -10.32 -2.91 -7.79
C TYR A 88 -10.65 -2.63 -9.27
N ASN A 89 -10.92 -1.38 -9.62
CA ASN A 89 -11.22 -0.98 -11.00
C ASN A 89 -9.98 -1.06 -11.92
N LEU A 90 -8.77 -0.93 -11.36
CA LEU A 90 -7.53 -1.17 -12.11
C LEU A 90 -7.27 -2.66 -12.34
N HIS A 91 -7.69 -3.51 -11.40
CA HIS A 91 -7.50 -4.95 -11.45
C HIS A 91 -8.61 -5.60 -10.64
N GLU A 92 -9.56 -6.25 -11.31
CA GLU A 92 -10.80 -6.84 -10.75
C GLU A 92 -10.54 -8.05 -9.82
N ASP A 93 -9.69 -7.87 -8.81
CA ASP A 93 -9.34 -8.82 -7.77
C ASP A 93 -9.48 -8.12 -6.42
N THR A 94 -10.37 -8.65 -5.57
CA THR A 94 -10.57 -8.15 -4.21
C THR A 94 -9.30 -8.22 -3.35
N SER A 95 -8.40 -9.18 -3.61
CA SER A 95 -7.07 -9.24 -2.97
C SER A 95 -6.24 -8.02 -3.35
N TYR A 96 -6.22 -7.68 -4.64
CA TYR A 96 -5.52 -6.50 -5.13
C TYR A 96 -6.07 -5.22 -4.50
N ALA A 97 -7.40 -5.08 -4.43
CA ALA A 97 -8.07 -3.98 -3.76
C ALA A 97 -7.67 -3.86 -2.27
N GLN A 98 -7.46 -4.98 -1.56
CA GLN A 98 -6.99 -4.97 -0.17
C GLN A 98 -5.54 -4.48 0.00
N LEU A 99 -4.75 -4.35 -1.08
CA LEU A 99 -3.44 -3.68 -1.01
C LEU A 99 -3.58 -2.20 -0.63
N SER A 100 -4.76 -1.59 -0.81
CA SER A 100 -5.08 -0.24 -0.31
C SER A 100 -4.64 -0.02 1.14
N SER A 101 -4.93 -0.94 2.07
CA SER A 101 -4.52 -0.78 3.49
C SER A 101 -3.00 -0.77 3.68
N HIS A 102 -2.27 -1.45 2.81
CA HIS A 102 -0.81 -1.56 2.86
C HIS A 102 -0.18 -0.32 2.25
N LEU A 103 -0.64 0.05 1.04
CA LEU A 103 -0.22 1.27 0.35
C LEU A 103 -0.52 2.52 1.17
N SER A 104 -1.71 2.64 1.75
CA SER A 104 -2.07 3.75 2.64
C SER A 104 -1.12 3.89 3.83
N ALA A 105 -0.73 2.77 4.44
CA ALA A 105 0.23 2.79 5.52
C ALA A 105 1.61 3.23 5.06
N LEU A 106 2.13 2.62 3.97
CA LEU A 106 3.44 2.97 3.41
C LEU A 106 3.52 4.45 3.00
N PHE A 107 2.52 4.94 2.28
CA PHE A 107 2.49 6.32 1.81
C PHE A 107 2.26 7.30 2.95
N ASN A 108 1.53 6.91 3.99
CA ASN A 108 1.44 7.72 5.19
C ASN A 108 2.78 7.81 5.94
N TYR A 109 3.44 6.68 6.20
CA TYR A 109 4.73 6.67 6.90
C TYR A 109 5.84 7.37 6.10
N ALA A 110 5.78 7.31 4.77
CA ALA A 110 6.70 8.03 3.89
C ALA A 110 6.40 9.53 3.77
N GLY A 111 5.31 10.02 4.39
CA GLY A 111 4.90 11.43 4.32
C GLY A 111 4.27 11.85 2.99
N ILE A 112 3.93 10.89 2.12
CA ILE A 112 3.28 11.10 0.82
C ILE A 112 1.80 11.43 1.03
N TRP A 113 1.14 10.71 1.96
CA TRP A 113 -0.26 10.92 2.32
C TRP A 113 -0.42 11.38 3.75
N GLU A 114 -1.32 12.33 3.96
CA GLU A 114 -1.88 12.64 5.27
C GLU A 114 -2.96 11.62 5.61
N HIS A 115 -3.09 11.29 6.89
CA HIS A 115 -4.13 10.41 7.41
C HIS A 115 -5.00 11.20 8.40
N ASN A 116 -6.32 11.02 8.35
CA ASN A 116 -7.27 11.77 9.19
C ASN A 116 -7.22 11.40 10.69
N GLY A 117 -6.39 10.43 11.08
CA GLY A 117 -6.14 10.05 12.49
C GLY A 117 -7.11 9.02 13.06
N TYR A 118 -8.12 8.59 12.31
CA TYR A 118 -9.10 7.62 12.79
C TYR A 118 -8.70 6.18 12.48
N SER A 119 -9.07 5.22 13.33
CA SER A 119 -8.84 3.79 13.07
C SER A 119 -9.95 3.13 12.24
N ARG A 120 -11.07 3.82 12.06
CA ARG A 120 -12.24 3.45 11.25
C ARG A 120 -12.61 4.62 10.35
N ASN A 121 -13.21 4.35 9.20
CA ASN A 121 -13.48 5.38 8.18
C ASN A 121 -12.22 6.20 7.86
N MET A 122 -11.11 5.48 7.68
CA MET A 122 -9.81 6.07 7.36
C MET A 122 -9.91 6.80 6.02
N GLU A 123 -9.39 8.03 6.01
CA GLU A 123 -9.28 8.87 4.82
C GLU A 123 -7.86 9.40 4.72
N PHE A 124 -7.48 9.66 3.47
CA PHE A 124 -6.14 10.10 3.12
C PHE A 124 -6.20 11.28 2.18
N LYS A 125 -5.21 12.16 2.30
CA LYS A 125 -5.04 13.31 1.41
C LYS A 125 -3.60 13.37 0.90
N LEU A 126 -3.43 13.69 -0.38
CA LEU A 126 -2.09 13.82 -0.96
C LEU A 126 -1.34 15.02 -0.35
N LYS A 127 -0.10 14.79 0.09
CA LYS A 127 0.82 15.83 0.58
C LYS A 127 2.01 16.07 -0.34
N SER A 128 2.42 15.06 -1.10
CA SER A 128 3.54 15.13 -2.02
C SER A 128 3.24 14.35 -3.28
N ASP A 129 3.36 15.02 -4.43
CA ASP A 129 3.12 14.42 -5.75
C ASP A 129 4.32 13.58 -6.22
N ASN A 130 5.48 13.73 -5.58
CA ASN A 130 6.72 13.02 -5.92
C ASN A 130 6.82 11.66 -5.19
N TRP A 131 5.76 10.85 -5.30
CA TRP A 131 5.60 9.63 -4.51
C TRP A 131 6.79 8.66 -4.64
N CYS A 132 7.35 8.43 -5.85
CA CYS A 132 8.45 7.46 -5.99
C CYS A 132 9.72 7.93 -5.25
N ARG A 133 10.04 9.23 -5.34
CA ARG A 133 11.20 9.78 -4.61
C ARG A 133 11.05 9.59 -3.10
N ASP A 134 9.86 9.90 -2.59
CA ASP A 134 9.62 9.91 -1.15
C ASP A 134 9.51 8.49 -0.59
N ILE A 135 8.91 7.54 -1.33
CA ILE A 135 8.89 6.13 -0.91
C ILE A 135 10.27 5.49 -1.02
N LYS A 136 11.11 5.87 -2.01
CA LYS A 136 12.52 5.44 -2.08
C LYS A 136 13.30 5.88 -0.85
N LYS A 137 13.14 7.14 -0.44
CA LYS A 137 13.78 7.68 0.77
C LYS A 137 13.34 6.91 2.02
N TYR A 138 12.04 6.66 2.16
CA TYR A 138 11.51 5.89 3.30
C TYR A 138 12.01 4.44 3.30
N TYR A 139 12.01 3.77 2.15
CA TYR A 139 12.52 2.41 2.01
C TYR A 139 13.99 2.31 2.41
N GLN A 140 14.84 3.23 1.95
CA GLN A 140 16.26 3.26 2.31
C GLN A 140 16.51 3.47 3.81
N GLN A 141 15.63 4.21 4.50
CA GLN A 141 15.70 4.37 5.95
C GLN A 141 15.37 3.04 6.64
N LYS A 142 14.29 2.37 6.21
CA LYS A 142 13.87 1.08 6.76
C LYS A 142 14.85 -0.06 6.51
N SER A 143 15.57 -0.06 5.39
CA SER A 143 16.57 -1.08 5.09
C SER A 143 17.86 -0.96 5.93
N ARG A 144 17.99 0.07 6.77
CA ARG A 144 19.15 0.30 7.64
C ARG A 144 18.84 0.06 9.13
N GLU A 145 17.58 -0.17 9.48
CA GLU A 145 17.13 -0.53 10.84
C GLU A 145 17.37 -2.02 11.10
#